data_AF-A0A7Y2H9E1-F1
#
_entry.id   AF-A0A7Y2H9E1-F1
#
_cell.length_a   1.000
_cell.length_b   1.000
_cell.length_c   1.000
_cell.angle_alpha   90.00
_cell.angle_beta   90.00
_cell.angle_gamma   90.00
#
_symmetry.space_group_name_H-M   'P 1'
#
loop_
_entity.id
_entity.type
_entity.pdbx_description
1 polymer ?
#
loop_
_entity_poly.entity_id
_entity_poly.type
_entity_poly.pdbx_seq_one_letter_code
_entity_poly.pdbx_strand_id
1 'polypeptide(L)'
;MPELEKSYDYIVVGSGFGGSVSALRLAEKGYRVLVIEKGKWYKSEDFPKTNWNLRKWLWEPKLRLFGFFKMTFLKHVTILSGVGVGGGSLTYANTLPVPKQEFFRSGSWAELEDWEEILKPHYKEAYRMLGAAENPVLGPADNV
;
A
#
# COMPACT_ATOMS: atom_id res chain seq x y z
N MET A 1 -3.43 8.65 22.08
CA MET A 1 -2.22 8.29 21.31
C MET A 1 -1.07 8.21 22.29
N PRO A 2 -0.11 7.28 22.13
CA PRO A 2 1.08 7.29 22.96
C PRO A 2 1.79 8.64 22.83
N GLU A 3 2.45 9.06 23.90
CA GLU A 3 3.22 10.30 23.92
C GLU A 3 4.37 10.18 22.91
N LEU A 4 4.59 11.25 22.12
CA LEU A 4 5.70 11.27 21.18
C LEU A 4 7.01 11.37 21.95
N GLU A 5 7.97 10.50 21.62
CA GLU A 5 9.30 10.56 22.20
C GLU A 5 10.11 11.66 21.51
N LYS A 6 11.11 12.20 22.24
CA LYS A 6 12.04 13.19 21.68
C LYS A 6 12.96 12.61 20.61
N SER A 7 13.12 11.28 20.54
CA SER A 7 14.00 10.61 19.57
C SER A 7 13.46 9.25 19.15
N TYR A 8 13.73 8.87 17.92
CA TYR A 8 13.44 7.55 17.33
C TYR A 8 14.68 7.07 16.59
N ASP A 9 14.88 5.76 16.49
CA ASP A 9 16.02 5.19 15.78
C ASP A 9 15.79 5.27 14.27
N TYR A 10 14.53 5.14 13.83
CA TYR A 10 14.12 5.28 12.44
C TYR A 10 12.81 6.06 12.31
N ILE A 11 12.72 6.86 11.25
CA ILE A 11 11.48 7.54 10.85
C ILE A 11 11.10 7.05 9.46
N VAL A 12 9.91 6.47 9.34
CA VAL A 12 9.32 6.01 8.08
C VAL A 12 8.30 7.04 7.63
N VAL A 13 8.52 7.64 6.47
CA VAL A 13 7.60 8.63 5.88
C VAL A 13 6.68 7.94 4.88
N GLY A 14 5.39 7.90 5.22
CA GLY A 14 4.35 7.21 4.48
C GLY A 14 4.09 5.81 5.02
N SER A 15 2.81 5.46 5.14
CA SER A 15 2.34 4.21 5.75
C SER A 15 1.78 3.20 4.72
N GLY A 16 2.15 3.35 3.46
CA GLY A 16 1.80 2.39 2.39
C GLY A 16 2.46 1.01 2.58
N PHE A 17 2.34 0.12 1.59
CA PHE A 17 2.93 -1.23 1.65
C PHE A 17 4.41 -1.23 2.06
N GLY A 18 5.27 -0.51 1.34
CA GLY A 18 6.70 -0.45 1.65
C GLY A 18 7.00 0.16 3.02
N GLY A 19 6.29 1.22 3.39
CA GLY A 19 6.48 1.88 4.69
C GLY A 19 6.06 1.00 5.86
N SER A 20 4.88 0.37 5.77
CA SER A 20 4.38 -0.52 6.81
C SER A 20 5.24 -1.78 6.98
N VAL A 21 5.71 -2.38 5.89
CA VAL A 21 6.65 -3.52 5.95
C VAL A 21 7.98 -3.09 6.57
N SER A 22 8.53 -1.96 6.15
CA SER A 22 9.79 -1.44 6.72
C SER A 22 9.65 -1.17 8.22
N ALA A 23 8.56 -0.51 8.63
CA ALA A 23 8.30 -0.20 10.03
C ALA A 23 8.16 -1.48 10.87
N LEU A 24 7.43 -2.48 10.37
CA LEU A 24 7.29 -3.78 11.04
C LEU A 24 8.66 -4.46 11.21
N ARG A 25 9.43 -4.62 10.14
CA ARG A 25 10.72 -5.34 10.20
C ARG A 25 11.75 -4.63 11.07
N LEU A 26 11.72 -3.30 11.13
CA LEU A 26 12.56 -2.53 12.05
C LEU A 26 12.09 -2.69 13.50
N ALA A 27 10.78 -2.64 13.76
CA ALA A 27 10.23 -2.82 15.10
C ALA A 27 10.46 -4.24 15.64
N GLU A 28 10.35 -5.28 14.80
CA GLU A 28 10.67 -6.68 15.17
C GLU A 28 12.13 -6.86 15.61
N LYS A 29 13.04 -6.00 15.13
CA LYS A 29 14.44 -5.95 15.57
C LYS A 29 14.65 -5.15 16.87
N GLY A 30 13.58 -4.63 17.47
CA GLY A 30 13.62 -3.86 18.71
C GLY A 30 13.91 -2.37 18.54
N TYR A 31 13.92 -1.85 17.31
CA TYR A 31 14.12 -0.41 17.09
C TYR A 31 12.86 0.40 17.42
N ARG A 32 13.07 1.63 17.91
CA ARG A 32 12.00 2.62 18.07
C ARG A 32 11.73 3.28 16.72
N VAL A 33 10.57 3.01 16.15
CA VAL A 33 10.20 3.47 14.81
C VAL A 33 9.03 4.43 14.88
N LEU A 34 9.19 5.62 14.31
CA LEU A 34 8.10 6.56 14.07
C LEU A 34 7.60 6.43 12.64
N VAL A 35 6.30 6.24 12.45
CA VAL A 35 5.66 6.28 11.12
C VAL A 35 4.88 7.58 11.00
N ILE A 36 5.16 8.36 9.95
CA ILE A 36 4.48 9.63 9.68
C ILE A 36 3.63 9.46 8.42
N GLU A 37 2.34 9.73 8.54
CA GLU A 37 1.38 9.66 7.44
C GLU A 37 0.66 11.01 7.28
N LYS A 38 0.45 11.44 6.04
CA LYS A 38 -0.20 12.74 5.74
C LYS A 38 -1.72 12.66 5.91
N GLY A 39 -2.31 11.47 5.72
CA GLY A 39 -3.74 11.24 5.80
C GLY A 39 -4.19 10.76 7.18
N LYS A 40 -5.48 10.43 7.28
CA LYS A 40 -6.10 9.95 8.52
C LYS A 40 -5.92 8.45 8.70
N TRP A 41 -6.10 7.99 9.93
CA TRP A 41 -6.39 6.59 10.18
C TRP A 41 -7.90 6.35 9.98
N TYR A 42 -8.26 5.62 8.93
CA TYR A 42 -9.65 5.32 8.61
C TYR A 42 -10.12 4.04 9.31
N LYS A 43 -11.34 4.08 9.84
CA LYS A 43 -12.14 2.93 10.24
C LYS A 43 -13.23 2.65 9.22
N SER A 44 -13.87 1.49 9.32
CA SER A 44 -14.94 1.07 8.38
C SER A 44 -16.04 2.12 8.22
N GLU A 45 -16.43 2.78 9.31
CA GLU A 45 -17.47 3.83 9.34
C GLU A 45 -17.02 5.18 8.74
N ASP A 46 -15.71 5.40 8.59
CA ASP A 46 -15.18 6.63 8.00
C ASP A 46 -15.36 6.65 6.49
N PHE A 47 -15.36 5.47 5.86
CA PHE A 47 -15.52 5.35 4.41
C PHE A 47 -16.91 5.80 3.94
N PRO A 48 -16.99 6.51 2.81
CA PRO A 48 -18.25 6.92 2.25
C PRO A 48 -19.00 5.72 1.66
N LYS A 49 -20.33 5.67 1.86
CA LYS A 49 -21.19 4.67 1.21
C LYS A 49 -21.25 4.83 -0.32
N THR A 50 -21.01 6.05 -0.81
CA THR A 50 -21.02 6.38 -2.25
C THR A 50 -19.97 7.43 -2.56
N ASN A 51 -19.43 7.43 -3.78
CA ASN A 51 -18.43 8.40 -4.23
C ASN A 51 -18.99 9.84 -4.36
N TRP A 52 -20.32 10.01 -4.31
CA TRP A 52 -20.97 11.32 -4.28
C TRP A 52 -20.69 12.10 -2.99
N ASN A 53 -20.30 11.42 -1.91
CA ASN A 53 -19.80 12.09 -0.72
C ASN A 53 -18.34 12.53 -0.91
N LEU A 54 -18.15 13.57 -1.73
CA LEU A 54 -16.83 14.06 -2.14
C LEU A 54 -15.94 14.43 -0.94
N ARG A 55 -16.51 14.93 0.17
CA ARG A 55 -15.74 15.31 1.37
C ARG A 55 -15.06 14.12 2.05
N LYS A 56 -15.70 12.95 2.02
CA LYS A 56 -15.18 11.69 2.57
C LYS A 56 -14.42 10.85 1.54
N TRP A 57 -14.73 11.01 0.27
CA TRP A 57 -14.14 10.23 -0.81
C TRP A 57 -12.86 10.87 -1.37
N LEU A 58 -12.93 12.11 -1.85
CA LEU A 58 -11.86 12.76 -2.59
C LEU A 58 -10.87 13.49 -1.68
N TRP A 59 -9.58 13.34 -1.96
CA TRP A 59 -8.51 14.13 -1.39
C TRP A 59 -8.18 15.31 -2.32
N GLU A 60 -8.68 16.50 -1.98
CA GLU A 60 -8.31 17.77 -2.58
C GLU A 60 -8.32 18.86 -1.49
N PRO A 61 -7.20 19.02 -0.76
CA PRO A 61 -7.10 19.96 0.36
C PRO A 61 -7.44 21.41 -0.01
N LYS A 62 -7.18 21.86 -1.25
CA LYS A 62 -7.50 23.23 -1.69
C LYS A 62 -9.00 23.50 -1.67
N LEU A 63 -9.81 22.46 -1.84
CA LEU A 63 -11.27 22.51 -1.77
C LEU A 63 -11.81 22.02 -0.42
N ARG A 64 -10.94 21.84 0.58
CA ARG A 64 -11.27 21.28 1.90
C ARG A 64 -11.90 19.88 1.83
N LEU A 65 -11.53 19.10 0.81
CA LEU A 65 -11.90 17.69 0.68
C LEU A 65 -10.75 16.83 1.22
N PHE A 66 -11.01 16.06 2.28
CA PHE A 66 -10.01 15.26 3.01
C PHE A 66 -10.40 13.79 3.07
N GLY A 67 -10.90 13.28 1.94
CA GLY A 67 -11.18 11.87 1.74
C GLY A 67 -9.91 11.05 1.50
N PHE A 68 -10.06 9.75 1.32
CA PHE A 68 -8.91 8.83 1.21
C PHE A 68 -8.38 8.70 -0.23
N PHE A 69 -9.16 9.08 -1.25
CA PHE A 69 -8.86 8.82 -2.65
C PHE A 69 -8.29 10.06 -3.34
N LYS A 70 -7.06 10.00 -3.84
CA LYS A 70 -6.39 11.11 -4.55
C LYS A 70 -6.22 10.79 -6.02
N MET A 71 -6.65 11.72 -6.88
CA MET A 71 -6.38 11.72 -8.31
C MET A 71 -5.33 12.79 -8.62
N THR A 72 -4.25 12.41 -9.29
CA THR A 72 -3.24 13.35 -9.80
C THR A 72 -3.26 13.31 -11.31
N PHE A 73 -3.73 14.39 -11.92
CA PHE A 73 -3.83 14.51 -13.37
C PHE A 73 -2.52 15.04 -13.95
N LEU A 74 -1.89 14.25 -14.82
CA LEU A 74 -0.75 14.64 -15.65
C LEU A 74 -1.18 14.65 -17.12
N LYS A 75 -0.33 15.19 -18.00
CA LYS A 75 -0.65 15.41 -19.42
C LYS A 75 -1.19 14.16 -20.15
N HIS A 76 -0.66 12.98 -19.83
CA HIS A 76 -0.98 11.73 -20.52
C HIS A 76 -1.43 10.59 -19.59
N VAL A 77 -1.43 10.82 -18.29
CA VAL A 77 -1.71 9.79 -17.30
C VAL A 77 -2.40 10.39 -16.08
N THR A 78 -3.37 9.66 -15.54
CA THR A 78 -3.96 9.98 -14.25
C THR A 78 -3.46 8.96 -13.23
N ILE A 79 -2.82 9.44 -12.17
CA ILE A 79 -2.32 8.60 -11.08
C ILE A 79 -3.38 8.57 -9.98
N LEU A 80 -3.83 7.37 -9.65
CA LEU A 80 -4.76 7.10 -8.55
C LEU A 80 -3.96 6.63 -7.34
N SER A 81 -4.20 7.22 -6.17
CA SER A 81 -3.46 6.89 -4.95
C SER A 81 -4.31 7.05 -3.70
N GLY A 82 -4.03 6.25 -2.68
CA GLY A 82 -4.63 6.39 -1.36
C GLY A 82 -3.89 7.41 -0.48
N VAL A 83 -4.63 8.07 0.41
CA VAL A 83 -4.13 9.01 1.41
C VAL A 83 -4.71 8.63 2.77
N GLY A 84 -3.84 8.21 3.70
CA GLY A 84 -4.26 7.70 5.01
C GLY A 84 -3.37 6.55 5.46
N VAL A 85 -3.58 6.12 6.71
CA VAL A 85 -2.86 4.96 7.28
C VAL A 85 -3.15 3.72 6.44
N GLY A 86 -2.13 3.15 5.81
CA GLY A 86 -2.23 2.06 4.82
C GLY A 86 -1.96 2.51 3.37
N GLY A 87 -2.04 3.80 3.08
CA GLY A 87 -1.74 4.38 1.77
C GLY A 87 -2.56 3.76 0.64
N GLY A 88 -1.88 3.22 -0.38
CA GLY A 88 -2.52 2.60 -1.53
C GLY A 88 -3.40 1.38 -1.21
N SER A 89 -3.19 0.72 -0.06
CA SER A 89 -4.05 -0.39 0.37
C SER A 89 -5.50 0.05 0.67
N LEU A 90 -5.73 1.34 0.91
CA LEU A 90 -7.08 1.91 1.08
C LEU A 90 -7.87 1.96 -0.23
N THR A 91 -7.19 1.86 -1.37
CA THR A 91 -7.77 2.11 -2.70
C THR A 91 -7.59 0.96 -3.70
N TYR A 92 -6.69 0.02 -3.42
CA TYR A 92 -6.37 -1.07 -4.34
C TYR A 92 -7.48 -2.13 -4.44
N ALA A 93 -7.41 -2.96 -5.47
CA ALA A 93 -8.43 -3.97 -5.78
C ALA A 93 -8.27 -5.30 -5.02
N ASN A 94 -7.37 -5.38 -4.02
CA ASN A 94 -7.06 -6.63 -3.30
C ASN A 94 -6.58 -7.79 -4.19
N THR A 95 -6.03 -7.51 -5.38
CA THR A 95 -5.40 -8.53 -6.22
C THR A 95 -3.93 -8.68 -5.87
N LEU A 96 -3.49 -9.93 -5.73
CA LEU A 96 -2.14 -10.27 -5.31
C LEU A 96 -1.54 -11.26 -6.32
N PRO A 97 -1.23 -10.88 -7.57
CA PRO A 97 -0.52 -11.75 -8.49
C PRO A 97 0.98 -11.77 -8.17
N VAL A 98 1.60 -12.96 -8.25
CA VAL A 98 3.07 -13.05 -8.37
C VAL A 98 3.44 -12.77 -9.83
N PRO A 99 4.43 -11.91 -10.11
CA PRO A 99 4.93 -11.71 -11.46
C PRO A 99 5.41 -13.01 -12.11
N LYS A 100 5.34 -13.10 -13.44
CA LYS A 100 5.93 -14.20 -14.20
C LYS A 100 7.46 -14.04 -14.30
N GLN A 101 8.14 -15.11 -14.69
CA GLN A 101 9.61 -15.17 -14.80
C GLN A 101 10.22 -14.01 -15.60
N GLU A 102 9.55 -13.53 -16.65
CA GLU A 102 10.04 -12.44 -17.48
C GLU A 102 10.25 -11.15 -16.68
N PHE A 103 9.46 -10.91 -15.63
CA PHE A 103 9.64 -9.76 -14.74
C PHE A 103 10.97 -9.84 -14.00
N PHE A 104 11.26 -10.97 -13.36
CA PHE A 104 12.48 -11.16 -12.56
C PHE A 104 13.75 -11.13 -13.41
N ARG A 105 13.65 -11.48 -14.69
CA ARG A 105 14.76 -11.47 -15.66
C ARG A 105 14.87 -10.18 -16.47
N SER A 106 14.06 -9.16 -16.19
CA SER A 106 14.01 -7.92 -16.97
C SER A 106 14.79 -6.77 -16.33
N GLY A 107 15.38 -5.91 -17.16
CA GLY A 107 15.95 -4.62 -16.72
C GLY A 107 17.31 -4.74 -16.03
N SER A 108 17.80 -3.60 -15.53
CA SER A 108 19.17 -3.44 -15.03
C SER A 108 19.48 -4.15 -13.71
N TRP A 109 18.51 -4.80 -13.10
CA TRP A 109 18.65 -5.47 -11.81
C TRP A 109 18.72 -6.99 -11.96
N ALA A 110 18.31 -7.55 -13.11
CA ALA A 110 18.16 -8.99 -13.33
C ALA A 110 19.46 -9.80 -13.10
N GLU A 111 20.62 -9.20 -13.37
CA GLU A 111 21.92 -9.87 -13.23
C GLU A 111 22.54 -9.73 -11.82
N LEU A 112 21.91 -8.97 -10.93
CA LEU A 112 22.43 -8.76 -9.58
C LEU A 112 22.29 -10.01 -8.72
N GLU A 113 21.18 -10.73 -8.86
CA GLU A 113 20.85 -11.93 -8.10
C GLU A 113 19.76 -12.76 -8.80
N ASP A 114 19.55 -14.01 -8.37
CA ASP A 114 18.34 -14.77 -8.72
C ASP A 114 17.13 -14.28 -7.91
N TRP A 115 16.52 -13.20 -8.39
CA TRP A 115 15.41 -12.54 -7.71
C TRP A 115 14.16 -13.38 -7.57
N GLU A 116 13.91 -14.29 -8.53
CA GLU A 116 12.75 -15.17 -8.47
C GLU A 116 12.86 -16.08 -7.23
N GLU A 117 14.02 -16.71 -7.04
CA GLU A 117 14.25 -17.57 -5.87
C GLU A 117 14.42 -16.77 -4.56
N ILE A 118 15.12 -15.62 -4.58
CA ILE A 118 15.30 -14.79 -3.38
C ILE A 118 13.95 -14.26 -2.85
N LEU A 119 13.07 -13.79 -3.74
CA LEU A 119 11.80 -13.17 -3.34
C LEU A 119 10.70 -14.19 -3.02
N LYS A 120 10.81 -15.43 -3.49
CA LYS A 120 9.84 -16.51 -3.27
C LYS A 120 9.39 -16.69 -1.80
N PRO A 121 10.28 -16.80 -0.79
CA PRO A 121 9.85 -16.87 0.60
C PRO A 121 9.14 -15.59 1.07
N HIS A 122 9.51 -14.42 0.53
CA HIS A 122 8.88 -13.15 0.87
C HIS A 122 7.48 -13.01 0.27
N TYR A 123 7.23 -13.52 -0.94
CA TYR A 123 5.89 -13.62 -1.50
C TYR A 123 4.99 -14.52 -0.64
N LYS A 124 5.50 -15.69 -0.22
CA LYS A 124 4.76 -16.59 0.67
C LYS A 124 4.38 -15.92 1.99
N GLU A 125 5.33 -15.21 2.60
CA GLU A 125 5.07 -14.50 3.85
C GLU A 125 4.09 -13.34 3.67
N ALA A 126 4.22 -12.57 2.57
CA ALA A 126 3.27 -11.50 2.25
C ALA A 126 1.85 -12.04 2.08
N TYR A 127 1.67 -13.17 1.38
CA TYR A 127 0.36 -13.82 1.24
C TYR A 127 -0.25 -14.23 2.57
N ARG A 128 0.56 -14.84 3.43
CA ARG A 128 0.13 -15.23 4.78
C ARG A 128 -0.30 -14.03 5.61
N MET A 129 0.50 -12.97 5.62
CA MET A 129 0.25 -11.76 6.41
C MET A 129 -0.95 -10.94 5.89
N LEU A 130 -1.12 -10.89 4.57
CA LEU A 130 -2.25 -10.19 3.94
C LEU A 130 -3.55 -11.01 3.98
N GLY A 131 -3.51 -12.27 4.42
CA GLY A 131 -4.67 -13.15 4.42
C GLY A 131 -5.16 -13.46 3.01
N ALA A 132 -4.23 -13.65 2.06
CA ALA A 132 -4.56 -13.96 0.68
C ALA A 132 -5.43 -15.22 0.59
N ALA A 133 -6.49 -15.14 -0.22
CA ALA A 133 -7.43 -16.23 -0.46
C ALA A 133 -7.77 -16.29 -1.95
N GLU A 134 -8.11 -17.49 -2.42
CA GLU A 134 -8.60 -17.66 -3.79
C GLU A 134 -9.98 -16.99 -3.92
N ASN A 135 -10.18 -16.28 -5.04
CA ASN A 135 -11.46 -15.70 -5.35
C ASN A 135 -12.44 -16.82 -5.73
N PRO A 136 -13.56 -17.01 -4.99
CA PRO A 136 -14.51 -18.09 -5.28
C PRO A 136 -15.29 -17.88 -6.57
N VAL A 137 -15.27 -16.67 -7.15
CA VAL A 137 -16.01 -16.33 -8.37
C VAL A 137 -15.04 -15.97 -9.48
N LEU A 138 -14.85 -16.87 -10.42
CA LEU A 138 -14.11 -16.61 -11.65
C LEU A 138 -15.02 -15.92 -12.67
N GLY A 139 -14.54 -14.82 -13.26
CA GLY A 139 -15.18 -14.16 -14.37
C GLY A 139 -14.66 -14.65 -15.72
N PRO A 140 -15.28 -14.24 -16.85
CA PRO A 140 -14.79 -14.59 -18.18
C PRO A 140 -13.33 -14.20 -18.45
N ALA A 141 -12.84 -13.15 -17.77
CA ALA A 141 -11.47 -12.67 -17.89
C ALA A 141 -10.41 -13.53 -17.18
N ASP A 142 -10.83 -14.51 -16.36
CA ASP A 142 -9.92 -15.41 -15.64
C ASP A 142 -9.65 -16.72 -16.41
N ASN A 143 -10.32 -16.95 -17.55
CA ASN A 143 -10.21 -18.17 -18.37
C ASN A 143 -9.36 -17.99 -19.65
N VAL A 144 -8.53 -16.94 -19.73
CA VAL A 144 -7.66 -16.63 -20.87
C VAL A 144 -6.21 -17.04 -20.65
#